data_AF-A0A7X9JD91-F1
#
_entry.id   AF-A0A7X9JD91-F1
#
_cell.length_a   1.000
_cell.length_b   1.000
_cell.length_c   1.000
_cell.angle_alpha   90.00
_cell.angle_beta   90.00
_cell.angle_gamma   90.00
#
_symmetry.space_group_name_H-M   'P 1'
#
loop_
_entity.id
_entity.type
_entity.pdbx_description
1 polymer ?
#
loop_
_entity_poly.entity_id
_entity_poly.type
_entity_poly.pdbx_seq_one_letter_code
_entity_poly.pdbx_strand_id
1 'polypeptide(L)'
;MRHINGLYTQYFNRTYKSDGPLFRGRYKSIIVEQDRYLLELVCYIHRNPLRAGLTKRLEDYRWTSHKAYLSESNQWNWLHKEFVLSMLEENKNKQKQSYLEFMKKEESDTLKTIYEKSTLPLFLGARDFIDDIRHKYSGKTMRKEMPQSREMAIDKIDVEHAVVKYYKLEVEDLLKSRRGNYNEARNVAIYLMRKHTGTKLRDIGIHFGMNNYSSVGSVITRTKQEMVKNRNLRQRVQEVEKLLA
;
A
#
# COMPACT_ATOMS: atom_id res chain seq x y z
N MET A 1 9.39 -15.73 12.60
CA MET A 1 10.00 -17.04 12.24
C MET A 1 11.42 -17.11 12.78
N ARG A 2 11.62 -17.63 13.99
CA ARG A 2 12.94 -17.67 14.66
C ARG A 2 13.85 -18.77 14.12
N HIS A 3 13.28 -19.91 13.73
CA HIS A 3 14.05 -21.07 13.25
C HIS A 3 14.65 -20.82 11.85
N ILE A 4 13.82 -20.37 10.90
CA ILE A 4 14.24 -20.14 9.51
C ILE A 4 15.15 -18.90 9.40
N ASN A 5 14.68 -17.73 9.85
CA ASN A 5 15.45 -16.50 9.67
C ASN A 5 16.66 -16.39 10.63
N GLY A 6 16.64 -17.12 11.74
CA GLY A 6 17.70 -17.11 12.76
C GLY A 6 18.62 -18.30 12.62
N LEU A 7 18.21 -19.46 13.15
CA LEU A 7 19.07 -20.65 13.28
C LEU A 7 19.56 -21.14 11.92
N TYR A 8 18.69 -21.25 10.92
CA TYR A 8 19.09 -21.71 9.59
C TYR A 8 20.00 -20.70 8.87
N THR A 9 19.70 -19.40 8.92
CA THR A 9 20.60 -18.36 8.40
C THR A 9 21.98 -18.43 9.06
N GLN A 10 22.05 -18.60 10.39
CA GLN A 10 23.31 -18.72 11.10
C GLN A 10 24.08 -19.99 10.71
N TYR A 11 23.39 -21.12 10.63
CA TYR A 11 23.96 -22.38 10.15
C TYR A 11 24.52 -22.24 8.74
N PHE A 12 23.74 -21.70 7.80
CA PHE A 12 24.14 -21.47 6.42
C PHE A 12 25.38 -20.56 6.36
N ASN A 13 25.34 -19.41 7.03
CA ASN A 13 26.43 -18.45 7.05
C ASN A 13 27.73 -19.05 7.63
N ARG A 14 27.64 -19.87 8.68
CA ARG A 14 28.80 -20.59 9.23
C ARG A 14 29.35 -21.63 8.24
N THR A 15 28.47 -22.37 7.57
CA THR A 15 28.85 -23.42 6.62
C THR A 15 29.51 -22.85 5.36
N TYR A 16 28.95 -21.78 4.79
CA TYR A 16 29.40 -21.18 3.53
C TYR A 16 30.31 -19.96 3.71
N LYS A 17 30.68 -19.62 4.95
CA LYS A 17 31.49 -18.43 5.30
C LYS A 17 30.93 -17.13 4.71
N SER A 18 29.60 -17.01 4.70
CA SER A 18 28.88 -15.82 4.27
C SER A 18 28.36 -15.02 5.46
N ASP A 19 27.91 -13.79 5.22
CA ASP A 19 27.31 -12.93 6.23
C ASP A 19 25.96 -12.35 5.76
N GLY A 20 25.29 -11.65 6.66
CA GLY A 20 24.01 -11.00 6.37
C GLY A 20 22.79 -11.93 6.36
N PRO A 21 21.60 -11.36 6.07
CA PRO A 21 20.35 -12.09 6.08
C PRO A 21 20.19 -12.97 4.85
N LEU A 22 20.01 -14.29 5.04
CA LEU A 22 19.74 -15.24 3.96
C LEU A 22 18.36 -15.02 3.34
N PHE A 23 17.36 -14.77 4.18
CA PHE A 23 16.01 -14.43 3.74
C PHE A 23 15.78 -12.93 3.88
N ARG A 24 15.27 -12.32 2.82
CA ARG A 24 14.77 -10.93 2.87
C ARG A 24 13.43 -10.89 3.62
N GLY A 25 12.86 -9.69 3.75
CA GLY A 25 11.56 -9.48 4.39
C GLY A 25 10.43 -10.30 3.75
N ARG A 26 9.23 -10.20 4.32
CA ARG A 26 8.05 -10.90 3.78
C ARG A 26 7.82 -10.53 2.32
N TYR A 27 7.33 -11.49 1.54
CA TYR A 27 6.84 -11.24 0.18
C TYR A 27 5.80 -10.10 0.19
N LYS A 28 5.87 -9.24 -0.82
CA LYS A 28 4.97 -8.12 -1.04
C LYS A 28 4.41 -8.22 -2.46
N SER A 29 3.09 -8.09 -2.59
CA SER A 29 2.38 -7.99 -3.86
C SER A 29 1.66 -6.65 -3.92
N ILE A 30 1.88 -5.91 -5.01
CA ILE A 30 1.25 -4.61 -5.25
C ILE A 30 0.31 -4.80 -6.45
N ILE A 31 -0.93 -4.34 -6.33
CA ILE A 31 -1.84 -4.25 -7.47
C ILE A 31 -1.54 -2.96 -8.21
N VAL A 32 -1.38 -3.05 -9.52
CA VAL A 32 -1.03 -1.91 -10.35
C VAL A 32 -2.08 -1.71 -11.42
N GLU A 33 -2.51 -0.47 -11.61
CA GLU A 33 -3.53 -0.09 -12.59
C GLU A 33 -2.99 -0.08 -14.01
N GLN A 34 -1.87 0.62 -14.23
CA GLN A 34 -1.42 0.96 -15.57
C GLN A 34 -0.30 0.04 -16.03
N ASP A 35 -0.46 -0.50 -17.25
CA ASP A 35 0.58 -1.25 -17.96
C ASP A 35 1.89 -0.46 -18.09
N ARG A 36 1.82 0.88 -18.14
CA ARG A 36 3.00 1.76 -18.12
C ARG A 36 3.93 1.49 -16.94
N TYR A 37 3.41 1.03 -15.81
CA TYR A 37 4.25 0.63 -14.67
C TYR A 37 5.27 -0.45 -15.05
N LEU A 38 4.88 -1.41 -15.89
CA LEU A 38 5.78 -2.47 -16.31
C LEU A 38 7.00 -1.90 -17.05
N LEU A 39 6.79 -0.93 -17.94
CA LEU A 39 7.88 -0.24 -18.64
C LEU A 39 8.82 0.44 -17.66
N GLU A 40 8.27 1.21 -16.72
CA GLU A 40 9.06 1.90 -15.70
C GLU A 40 9.82 0.91 -14.82
N LEU A 41 9.21 -0.23 -14.46
CA LEU A 41 9.84 -1.29 -13.67
C LEU A 41 10.99 -1.96 -14.42
N VAL A 42 10.82 -2.24 -15.72
CA VAL A 42 11.90 -2.80 -16.56
C VAL A 42 13.07 -1.82 -16.62
N CYS A 43 12.81 -0.53 -16.82
CA CYS A 43 13.84 0.53 -16.80
C CYS A 43 14.57 0.57 -15.45
N TYR A 44 13.82 0.56 -14.34
CA TYR A 44 14.37 0.52 -12.98
C TYR A 44 15.31 -0.69 -12.79
N ILE A 45 14.86 -1.90 -13.15
CA ILE A 45 15.67 -3.12 -13.00
C ILE A 45 16.96 -3.04 -13.82
N HIS A 46 16.87 -2.63 -15.09
CA HIS A 46 18.03 -2.54 -15.97
C HIS A 46 19.02 -1.48 -15.51
N ARG A 47 18.54 -0.37 -14.92
CA ARG A 47 19.38 0.75 -14.43
C ARG A 47 19.90 0.59 -13.01
N ASN A 48 19.39 -0.36 -12.22
CA ASN A 48 19.89 -0.63 -10.87
C ASN A 48 21.42 -0.77 -10.75
N PRO A 49 22.14 -1.43 -11.68
CA PRO A 49 23.60 -1.52 -11.62
C PRO A 49 24.31 -0.17 -11.78
N LEU A 50 23.77 0.74 -12.60
CA LEU A 50 24.28 2.12 -12.69
C LEU A 50 24.07 2.84 -11.36
N ARG A 51 22.86 2.74 -10.79
CA ARG A 51 22.49 3.37 -9.52
C ARG A 51 23.34 2.89 -8.35
N ALA A 52 23.62 1.60 -8.31
CA ALA A 52 24.46 0.98 -7.30
C ALA A 52 25.96 1.25 -7.50
N GLY A 53 26.35 2.00 -8.56
CA GLY A 53 27.74 2.29 -8.88
C GLY A 53 28.54 1.06 -9.33
N LEU A 54 27.88 -0.03 -9.71
CA LEU A 54 28.51 -1.29 -10.12
C LEU A 54 29.06 -1.23 -11.54
N THR A 55 28.54 -0.32 -12.36
CA THR A 55 28.98 -0.09 -13.74
C THR A 55 28.81 1.37 -14.13
N LYS A 56 29.55 1.84 -15.13
CA LYS A 56 29.39 3.17 -15.75
C LYS A 56 28.42 3.16 -16.93
N ARG A 57 28.22 2.01 -17.57
CA ARG A 57 27.34 1.83 -18.74
C ARG A 57 26.46 0.61 -18.56
N LEU A 58 25.22 0.68 -19.05
CA LEU A 58 24.26 -0.44 -18.96
C LEU A 58 24.77 -1.67 -19.70
N GLU A 59 25.40 -1.44 -20.85
CA GLU A 59 25.94 -2.49 -21.70
C GLU A 59 27.06 -3.31 -21.04
N ASP A 60 27.73 -2.77 -20.01
CA ASP A 60 28.89 -3.42 -19.40
C ASP A 60 28.45 -4.44 -18.32
N TYR A 61 27.23 -4.33 -17.79
CA TYR A 61 26.79 -5.19 -16.70
C TYR A 61 26.12 -6.47 -17.21
N ARG A 62 26.84 -7.60 -17.09
CA ARG A 62 26.41 -8.91 -17.63
C ARG A 62 25.15 -9.51 -16.98
N TRP A 63 24.78 -9.05 -15.79
CA TRP A 63 23.71 -9.66 -15.00
C TRP A 63 22.35 -8.96 -15.15
N THR A 64 22.18 -8.14 -16.19
CA THR A 64 20.86 -7.64 -16.60
C THR A 64 20.43 -8.31 -17.90
N SER A 65 19.12 -8.35 -18.13
CA SER A 65 18.58 -8.72 -19.43
C SER A 65 18.69 -7.61 -20.48
N HIS A 66 19.30 -6.46 -20.19
CA HIS A 66 19.42 -5.33 -21.12
C HIS A 66 19.97 -5.74 -22.50
N LYS A 67 21.04 -6.56 -22.52
CA LYS A 67 21.60 -7.11 -23.76
C LYS A 67 20.62 -7.97 -24.54
N ALA A 68 19.77 -8.71 -23.85
CA ALA A 68 18.76 -9.55 -24.47
C ALA A 68 17.70 -8.72 -25.19
N TYR A 69 17.36 -7.53 -24.69
CA TYR A 69 16.43 -6.60 -25.35
C TYR A 69 17.02 -5.98 -26.63
N LEU A 70 18.35 -5.87 -26.73
CA LEU A 70 19.05 -5.36 -27.91
C LEU A 70 19.40 -6.45 -28.93
N SER A 71 19.42 -7.71 -28.50
CA SER A 71 19.87 -8.84 -29.31
C SER A 71 18.73 -9.47 -30.11
N GLU A 72 19.05 -9.98 -31.31
CA GLU A 72 18.20 -10.91 -32.08
C GLU A 72 18.68 -12.37 -31.97
N SER A 73 19.69 -12.64 -31.14
CA SER A 73 20.24 -13.98 -30.97
C SER A 73 19.26 -14.93 -30.28
N ASN A 74 19.25 -16.19 -30.73
CA ASN A 74 18.51 -17.30 -30.13
C ASN A 74 18.97 -17.64 -28.70
N GLN A 75 20.11 -17.11 -28.25
CA GLN A 75 20.62 -17.30 -26.88
C GLN A 75 19.60 -16.89 -25.79
N TRP A 76 18.67 -15.99 -26.11
CA TRP A 76 17.72 -15.40 -25.17
C TRP A 76 16.28 -15.87 -25.39
N ASN A 77 16.04 -16.98 -26.09
CA ASN A 77 14.68 -17.46 -26.41
C ASN A 77 13.83 -17.82 -25.18
N TRP A 78 14.45 -17.98 -24.01
CA TRP A 78 13.76 -18.17 -22.74
C TRP A 78 13.21 -16.86 -22.14
N LEU A 79 13.59 -15.70 -22.67
CA LEU A 79 13.14 -14.38 -22.21
C LEU A 79 12.04 -13.84 -23.12
N HIS A 80 10.82 -13.72 -22.58
CA HIS A 80 9.69 -13.08 -23.25
C HIS A 80 9.79 -11.55 -23.21
N LYS A 81 10.52 -10.97 -24.17
CA LYS A 81 10.74 -9.51 -24.28
C LYS A 81 9.75 -8.84 -25.23
N GLU A 82 9.09 -9.61 -26.09
CA GLU A 82 8.24 -9.14 -27.19
C GLU A 82 7.07 -8.31 -26.67
N PHE A 83 6.45 -8.75 -25.56
CA PHE A 83 5.36 -8.02 -24.90
C PHE A 83 5.80 -6.61 -24.49
N VAL A 84 6.92 -6.49 -23.78
CA VAL A 84 7.46 -5.20 -23.33
C VAL A 84 7.90 -4.33 -24.51
N LEU A 85 8.51 -4.91 -25.54
CA LEU A 85 8.90 -4.18 -26.74
C LEU A 85 7.68 -3.66 -27.51
N SER A 86 6.60 -4.44 -27.61
CA SER A 86 5.35 -4.02 -28.25
C SER A 86 4.65 -2.88 -27.52
N MET A 87 4.82 -2.77 -26.20
CA MET A 87 4.29 -1.64 -25.42
C MET A 87 5.04 -0.33 -25.69
N LEU A 88 6.27 -0.39 -26.21
CA LEU A 88 7.06 0.79 -26.58
C LEU A 88 6.85 1.19 -28.04
N GLU A 89 6.70 0.21 -28.92
CA GLU A 89 6.61 0.41 -30.35
C GLU A 89 5.97 -0.81 -31.03
N GLU A 90 4.96 -0.58 -31.85
CA GLU A 90 4.28 -1.65 -32.60
C GLU A 90 5.15 -2.19 -33.74
N ASN A 91 5.93 -1.31 -34.38
CA ASN A 91 6.79 -1.71 -35.48
C ASN A 91 8.07 -2.40 -34.98
N LYS A 92 8.16 -3.72 -35.19
CA LYS A 92 9.31 -4.55 -34.80
C LYS A 92 10.67 -3.98 -35.22
N ASN A 93 10.77 -3.35 -36.39
CA ASN A 93 12.03 -2.79 -36.88
C ASN A 93 12.49 -1.57 -36.07
N LYS A 94 11.55 -0.87 -35.41
CA LYS A 94 11.82 0.32 -34.57
C LYS A 94 11.90 0.00 -33.07
N GLN A 95 11.46 -1.19 -32.63
CA GLN A 95 11.41 -1.57 -31.22
C GLN A 95 12.76 -1.42 -30.49
N LYS A 96 13.86 -1.84 -31.12
CA LYS A 96 15.20 -1.69 -30.53
C LYS A 96 15.57 -0.23 -30.28
N GLN A 97 15.28 0.64 -31.26
CA GLN A 97 15.55 2.06 -31.15
C GLN A 97 14.68 2.70 -30.06
N SER A 98 13.37 2.41 -30.06
CA SER A 98 12.45 2.92 -29.05
C SER A 98 12.82 2.44 -27.63
N TYR A 99 13.30 1.20 -27.49
CA TYR A 99 13.84 0.68 -26.23
C TYR A 99 15.10 1.42 -25.77
N LEU A 100 16.06 1.69 -26.67
CA LEU A 100 17.26 2.46 -26.33
C LEU A 100 16.90 3.89 -25.90
N GLU A 101 16.02 4.56 -26.64
CA GLU A 101 15.53 5.89 -26.28
C GLU A 101 14.80 5.87 -24.93
N PHE A 102 14.01 4.82 -24.66
CA PHE A 102 13.35 4.64 -23.38
C PHE A 102 14.36 4.45 -22.23
N MET A 103 15.45 3.69 -22.44
CA MET A 103 16.49 3.49 -21.44
C MET A 103 17.33 4.74 -21.18
N LYS A 104 17.41 5.68 -22.14
CA LYS A 104 18.09 6.98 -21.97
C LYS A 104 17.28 7.96 -21.13
N LYS A 105 15.94 7.88 -21.17
CA LYS A 105 15.08 8.76 -20.38
C LYS A 105 15.41 8.64 -18.89
N GLU A 106 15.28 9.75 -18.18
CA GLU A 106 15.42 9.74 -16.73
C GLU A 106 14.36 8.81 -16.11
N GLU A 107 14.78 8.06 -15.09
CA GLU A 107 13.87 7.23 -14.32
C GLU A 107 12.78 8.10 -13.69
N SER A 108 11.53 7.65 -13.85
CA SER A 108 10.38 8.19 -13.12
C SER A 108 10.68 8.24 -11.62
N ASP A 109 10.66 9.44 -11.05
CA ASP A 109 10.84 9.65 -9.61
C ASP A 109 9.78 8.92 -8.77
N THR A 110 8.65 8.57 -9.39
CA THR A 110 7.57 7.79 -8.80
C THR A 110 8.08 6.43 -8.30
N LEU A 111 8.77 5.64 -9.14
CA LEU A 111 9.26 4.32 -8.75
C LEU A 111 10.40 4.39 -7.75
N LYS A 112 11.31 5.36 -7.92
CA LYS A 112 12.39 5.59 -6.94
C LYS A 112 11.80 5.83 -5.57
N THR A 113 10.86 6.76 -5.47
CA THR A 113 10.17 7.11 -4.23
C THR A 113 9.42 5.93 -3.63
N ILE A 114 8.84 5.05 -4.44
CA ILE A 114 8.12 3.86 -3.95
C ILE A 114 9.10 2.83 -3.38
N TYR A 115 10.15 2.47 -4.11
CA TYR A 115 11.08 1.41 -3.71
C TYR A 115 12.10 1.85 -2.66
N GLU A 116 12.33 3.16 -2.50
CA GLU A 116 13.15 3.73 -1.41
C GLU A 116 12.38 3.79 -0.08
N LYS A 117 11.04 3.72 -0.10
CA LYS A 117 10.24 3.66 1.13
C LYS A 117 10.40 2.32 1.85
N SER A 118 10.42 2.37 3.18
CA SER A 118 10.44 1.16 4.04
C SER A 118 9.16 0.32 3.91
N THR A 119 8.04 0.95 3.54
CA THR A 119 6.74 0.31 3.31
C THR A 119 6.30 0.54 1.86
N LEU A 120 6.03 -0.57 1.14
CA LEU A 120 5.45 -0.51 -0.19
C LEU A 120 3.93 -0.42 -0.06
N PRO A 121 3.26 0.38 -0.91
CA PRO A 121 1.80 0.44 -0.93
C PRO A 121 1.20 -0.88 -1.45
N LEU A 122 -0.07 -1.13 -1.16
CA LEU A 122 -0.85 -2.23 -1.72
C LEU A 122 -1.33 -1.97 -3.15
N PHE A 123 -1.59 -0.71 -3.46
CA PHE A 123 -2.13 -0.28 -4.75
C PHE A 123 -1.23 0.79 -5.36
N LEU A 124 -1.12 0.77 -6.68
CA LEU A 124 -0.46 1.81 -7.46
C LEU A 124 -1.33 2.16 -8.66
N GLY A 125 -1.89 3.36 -8.64
CA GLY A 125 -2.81 3.84 -9.67
C GLY A 125 -3.46 5.17 -9.28
N ALA A 126 -4.38 5.64 -10.12
CA ALA A 126 -5.26 6.77 -9.85
C ALA A 126 -6.17 6.51 -8.65
N ARG A 127 -6.69 7.58 -8.04
CA ARG A 127 -7.57 7.48 -6.86
C ARG A 127 -8.82 6.66 -7.17
N ASP A 128 -9.46 6.93 -8.29
CA ASP A 128 -10.70 6.26 -8.69
C ASP A 128 -10.51 4.74 -8.80
N PHE A 129 -9.40 4.26 -9.37
CA PHE A 129 -9.06 2.84 -9.41
C PHE A 129 -8.84 2.23 -8.03
N ILE A 130 -8.14 2.95 -7.15
CA ILE A 130 -7.91 2.50 -5.78
C ILE A 130 -9.23 2.40 -5.04
N ASP A 131 -10.12 3.38 -5.20
CA ASP A 131 -11.41 3.44 -4.53
C ASP A 131 -12.36 2.37 -5.07
N ASP A 132 -12.35 2.11 -6.38
CA ASP A 132 -13.07 0.99 -7.01
C ASP A 132 -12.65 -0.37 -6.42
N ILE A 133 -11.34 -0.59 -6.25
CA ILE A 133 -10.82 -1.81 -5.64
C ILE A 133 -11.21 -1.89 -4.17
N ARG A 134 -11.09 -0.78 -3.42
CA ARG A 134 -11.49 -0.73 -2.01
C ARG A 134 -12.97 -1.06 -1.87
N HIS A 135 -13.83 -0.45 -2.69
CA HIS A 135 -15.27 -0.71 -2.68
C HIS A 135 -15.58 -2.17 -3.03
N LYS A 136 -14.95 -2.72 -4.06
CA LYS A 136 -15.19 -4.11 -4.51
C LYS A 136 -14.76 -5.17 -3.49
N TYR A 137 -13.72 -4.90 -2.70
CA TYR A 137 -13.12 -5.86 -1.77
C TYR A 137 -13.20 -5.43 -0.29
N SER A 138 -13.99 -4.39 0.01
CA SER A 138 -14.25 -3.93 1.38
C SER A 138 -14.85 -5.08 2.20
N GLY A 139 -14.42 -5.18 3.47
CA GLY A 139 -14.93 -6.20 4.40
C GLY A 139 -14.48 -7.66 4.18
N LYS A 140 -14.03 -8.06 2.97
CA LYS A 140 -13.61 -9.46 2.69
C LYS A 140 -12.16 -9.78 3.09
N THR A 141 -11.32 -8.77 3.29
CA THR A 141 -9.84 -8.95 3.24
C THR A 141 -9.10 -8.31 4.41
N MET A 142 -9.75 -8.02 5.54
CA MET A 142 -9.09 -7.48 6.73
C MET A 142 -8.48 -8.59 7.60
N ARG A 143 -7.39 -9.20 7.11
CA ARG A 143 -6.63 -10.17 7.91
C ARG A 143 -5.73 -9.42 8.89
N LYS A 144 -5.94 -9.63 10.19
CA LYS A 144 -5.13 -9.04 11.28
C LYS A 144 -3.62 -9.32 11.14
N GLU A 145 -3.26 -10.41 10.46
CA GLU A 145 -1.88 -10.84 10.20
C GLU A 145 -1.18 -10.09 9.06
N MET A 146 -1.93 -9.32 8.26
CA MET A 146 -1.41 -8.51 7.15
C MET A 146 -1.48 -7.03 7.52
N PRO A 147 -0.40 -6.42 8.06
CA PRO A 147 -0.40 -5.01 8.42
C PRO A 147 -0.82 -4.08 7.28
N GLN A 148 -0.51 -4.48 6.04
CA GLN A 148 -0.88 -3.74 4.83
C GLN A 148 -2.39 -3.74 4.59
N SER A 149 -3.17 -4.71 5.07
CA SER A 149 -4.64 -4.70 4.89
C SER A 149 -5.29 -3.43 5.42
N ARG A 150 -4.61 -2.69 6.31
CA ARG A 150 -5.00 -1.34 6.77
C ARG A 150 -5.08 -0.30 5.65
N GLU A 151 -4.50 -0.53 4.47
CA GLU A 151 -4.66 0.30 3.28
C GLU A 151 -5.92 -0.04 2.45
N MET A 152 -6.52 -1.22 2.70
CA MET A 152 -7.87 -1.57 2.25
C MET A 152 -8.96 -0.98 3.16
N ALA A 153 -8.55 -0.29 4.21
CA ALA A 153 -9.44 0.33 5.16
C ALA A 153 -10.07 1.58 4.52
N ILE A 154 -11.33 1.84 4.88
CA ILE A 154 -12.13 2.98 4.40
C ILE A 154 -11.43 4.30 4.78
N ASP A 155 -11.61 5.37 4.01
CA ASP A 155 -11.06 6.69 4.35
C ASP A 155 -11.76 7.24 5.60
N LYS A 156 -11.04 8.02 6.42
CA LYS A 156 -11.65 8.72 7.57
C LYS A 156 -12.77 9.66 7.12
N ILE A 157 -12.62 10.26 5.93
CA ILE A 157 -13.60 11.20 5.36
C ILE A 157 -14.93 10.49 5.08
N ASP A 158 -14.89 9.28 4.55
CA ASP A 158 -16.10 8.49 4.29
C ASP A 158 -16.82 8.14 5.60
N VAL A 159 -16.06 7.83 6.65
CA VAL A 159 -16.59 7.60 8.00
C VAL A 159 -17.27 8.85 8.56
N GLU A 160 -16.65 10.02 8.42
CA GLU A 160 -17.24 11.30 8.84
C GLU A 160 -18.54 11.57 8.09
N HIS A 161 -18.52 11.49 6.76
CA HIS A 161 -19.70 11.72 5.92
C HIS A 161 -20.85 10.76 6.24
N ALA A 162 -20.57 9.46 6.44
CA ALA A 162 -21.60 8.49 6.79
C ALA A 162 -22.25 8.79 8.14
N VAL A 163 -21.46 9.19 9.15
CA VAL A 163 -21.96 9.54 10.48
C VAL A 163 -22.78 10.83 10.43
N VAL A 164 -22.26 11.88 9.79
CA VAL A 164 -22.93 13.18 9.58
C VAL A 164 -24.28 12.98 8.89
N LYS A 165 -24.30 12.20 7.79
CA LYS A 165 -25.51 11.88 7.03
C LYS A 165 -26.55 11.15 7.87
N TYR A 166 -26.13 10.17 8.67
CA TYR A 166 -27.05 9.39 9.50
C TYR A 166 -27.64 10.19 10.67
N TYR A 167 -26.78 10.92 11.39
CA TYR A 167 -27.19 11.71 12.55
C TYR A 167 -27.82 13.07 12.18
N LYS A 168 -27.80 13.45 10.89
CA LYS A 168 -28.27 14.75 10.38
C LYS A 168 -27.60 15.93 11.11
N LEU A 169 -26.28 15.88 11.18
CA LEU A 169 -25.43 16.87 11.83
C LEU A 169 -24.49 17.52 10.81
N GLU A 170 -23.87 18.64 11.17
CA GLU A 170 -22.74 19.18 10.41
C GLU A 170 -21.41 18.56 10.88
N VAL A 171 -20.38 18.56 10.04
CA VAL A 171 -19.05 18.00 10.38
C VAL A 171 -18.49 18.69 11.64
N GLU A 172 -18.73 19.98 11.80
CA GLU A 172 -18.31 20.78 12.94
C GLU A 172 -18.89 20.26 14.27
N ASP A 173 -20.08 19.67 14.24
CA ASP A 173 -20.73 19.12 15.44
C ASP A 173 -20.06 17.84 15.95
N LEU A 174 -19.34 17.12 15.09
CA LEU A 174 -18.49 15.98 15.50
C LEU A 174 -17.23 16.46 16.25
N LEU A 175 -16.70 17.62 15.87
CA LEU A 175 -15.48 18.18 16.44
C LEU A 175 -15.74 18.91 17.77
N LYS A 176 -16.98 19.36 18.01
CA LYS A 176 -17.38 19.99 19.27
C LYS A 176 -17.25 19.01 20.44
N SER A 177 -16.33 19.34 21.36
CA SER A 177 -16.16 18.65 22.64
C SER A 177 -16.51 19.62 23.78
N ARG A 178 -17.58 19.33 24.52
CA ARG A 178 -17.91 20.02 25.78
C ARG A 178 -17.77 19.06 26.94
N ARG A 179 -17.03 19.47 27.98
CA ARG A 179 -16.83 18.67 29.20
C ARG A 179 -18.20 18.37 29.83
N GLY A 180 -18.52 17.09 30.01
CA GLY A 180 -19.80 16.64 30.57
C GLY A 180 -20.93 16.41 29.56
N ASN A 181 -20.76 16.78 28.27
CA ASN A 181 -21.75 16.47 27.24
C ASN A 181 -21.39 15.17 26.50
N TYR A 182 -22.32 14.22 26.46
CA TYR A 182 -22.14 12.95 25.75
C TYR A 182 -22.48 13.16 24.27
N ASN A 183 -21.44 13.22 23.42
CA ASN A 183 -21.61 13.28 21.98
C ASN A 183 -21.58 11.86 21.39
N GLU A 184 -22.77 11.26 21.22
CA GLU A 184 -22.91 9.91 20.66
C GLU A 184 -22.29 9.82 19.26
N ALA A 185 -22.61 10.77 18.38
CA ALA A 185 -22.18 10.78 16.99
C ALA A 185 -20.64 10.81 16.88
N ARG A 186 -19.97 11.64 17.69
CA ARG A 186 -18.50 11.67 17.79
C ARG A 186 -17.92 10.35 18.29
N ASN A 187 -18.51 9.76 19.32
CA ASN A 187 -18.03 8.48 19.87
C ASN A 187 -18.21 7.33 18.87
N VAL A 188 -19.29 7.35 18.09
CA VAL A 188 -19.53 6.42 16.99
C VAL A 188 -18.54 6.64 15.86
N ALA A 189 -18.27 7.89 15.46
CA ALA A 189 -17.25 8.22 14.46
C ALA A 189 -15.86 7.73 14.88
N ILE A 190 -15.42 8.01 16.12
CA ILE A 190 -14.14 7.51 16.66
C ILE A 190 -14.08 5.98 16.64
N TYR A 191 -15.18 5.31 17.03
CA TYR A 191 -15.27 3.85 17.03
C TYR A 191 -15.18 3.27 15.61
N LEU A 192 -15.94 3.82 14.66
CA LEU A 192 -15.96 3.37 13.27
C LEU A 192 -14.63 3.66 12.57
N MET A 193 -14.02 4.83 12.82
CA MET A 193 -12.68 5.13 12.34
C MET A 193 -11.69 4.07 12.83
N ARG A 194 -11.73 3.72 14.12
CA ARG A 194 -10.83 2.68 14.63
C ARG A 194 -11.09 1.31 14.02
N LYS A 195 -12.36 0.98 13.74
CA LYS A 195 -12.78 -0.33 13.24
C LYS A 195 -12.48 -0.51 11.75
N HIS A 196 -12.73 0.53 10.96
CA HIS A 196 -12.78 0.44 9.50
C HIS A 196 -11.67 1.22 8.79
N THR A 197 -10.91 2.07 9.49
CA THR A 197 -9.80 2.83 8.88
C THR A 197 -8.44 2.34 9.37
N GLY A 198 -7.39 2.65 8.59
CA GLY A 198 -6.00 2.34 8.93
C GLY A 198 -5.39 3.26 10.00
N THR A 199 -6.08 4.35 10.34
CA THR A 199 -5.55 5.50 11.10
C THR A 199 -5.04 5.11 12.50
N LYS A 200 -3.92 5.69 12.93
CA LYS A 200 -3.38 5.44 14.28
C LYS A 200 -4.23 6.17 15.32
N LEU A 201 -4.26 5.65 16.56
CA LEU A 201 -5.01 6.27 17.66
C LEU A 201 -4.60 7.73 17.91
N ARG A 202 -3.31 8.04 17.76
CA ARG A 202 -2.78 9.40 17.86
C ARG A 202 -3.42 10.33 16.82
N ASP A 203 -3.47 9.89 15.56
CA ASP A 203 -3.96 10.71 14.45
C ASP A 203 -5.48 10.90 14.54
N ILE A 204 -6.22 9.87 14.99
CA ILE A 204 -7.65 9.99 15.34
C ILE A 204 -7.83 11.02 16.46
N GLY A 205 -6.98 10.97 17.50
CA GLY A 205 -7.02 11.92 18.60
C GLY A 205 -6.82 13.36 18.15
N ILE A 206 -5.78 13.61 17.35
CA ILE A 206 -5.50 14.93 16.78
C ILE A 206 -6.69 15.44 15.96
N HIS A 207 -7.25 14.59 15.09
CA HIS A 207 -8.37 14.95 14.24
C HIS A 207 -9.61 15.41 15.05
N PHE A 208 -9.93 14.74 16.15
CA PHE A 208 -11.03 15.13 17.03
C PHE A 208 -10.65 16.18 18.10
N GLY A 209 -9.44 16.77 18.07
CA GLY A 209 -9.01 17.76 19.07
C GLY A 209 -8.79 17.16 20.47
N MET A 210 -8.35 15.91 20.55
CA MET A 210 -8.08 15.20 21.81
C MET A 210 -6.57 15.24 22.12
N ASN A 211 -6.22 15.81 23.27
CA ASN A 211 -4.82 16.02 23.68
C ASN A 211 -4.06 14.72 23.99
N ASN A 212 -4.75 13.64 24.34
CA ASN A 212 -4.14 12.37 24.70
C ASN A 212 -4.71 11.21 23.88
N TYR A 213 -3.83 10.40 23.28
CA TYR A 213 -4.22 9.25 22.47
C TYR A 213 -4.93 8.17 23.31
N SER A 214 -4.63 8.09 24.61
CA SER A 214 -5.28 7.16 25.53
C SER A 214 -6.78 7.43 25.66
N SER A 215 -7.20 8.69 25.57
CA SER A 215 -8.60 9.10 25.61
C SER A 215 -9.39 8.52 24.43
N VAL A 216 -8.77 8.37 23.25
CA VAL A 216 -9.38 7.70 22.09
C VAL A 216 -9.66 6.25 22.41
N GLY A 217 -8.70 5.54 23.02
CA GLY A 217 -8.84 4.16 23.47
C GLY A 217 -9.97 3.97 24.48
N SER A 218 -10.10 4.91 25.43
CA SER A 218 -11.18 4.92 26.41
C SER A 218 -12.56 5.10 25.77
N VAL A 219 -12.68 6.01 24.79
CA VAL A 219 -13.93 6.21 24.03
C VAL A 219 -14.30 4.93 23.28
N ILE A 220 -13.37 4.33 22.54
CA ILE A 220 -13.61 3.07 21.81
C ILE A 220 -14.11 1.96 22.75
N THR A 221 -13.50 1.84 23.93
CA THR A 221 -13.87 0.82 24.92
C THR A 221 -15.27 1.08 25.48
N ARG A 222 -15.58 2.35 25.79
CA ARG A 222 -16.90 2.76 26.29
C ARG A 222 -17.99 2.52 25.24
N THR A 223 -17.79 2.96 24.00
CA THR A 223 -18.76 2.74 22.90
C THR A 223 -19.04 1.25 22.70
N LYS A 224 -18.00 0.40 22.74
CA LYS A 224 -18.18 -1.07 22.68
C LYS A 224 -19.04 -1.60 23.82
N GLN A 225 -18.78 -1.18 25.05
CA GLN A 225 -19.55 -1.62 26.23
C GLN A 225 -21.00 -1.11 26.16
N GLU A 226 -21.22 0.12 25.70
CA GLU A 226 -22.55 0.69 25.53
C GLU A 226 -23.35 -0.03 24.43
N MET A 227 -22.72 -0.42 23.32
CA MET A 227 -23.37 -1.22 22.26
C MET A 227 -23.81 -2.60 22.74
N VAL A 228 -23.15 -3.18 23.76
CA VAL A 228 -23.59 -4.44 24.38
C VAL A 228 -24.84 -4.23 25.21
N LYS A 229 -24.93 -3.10 25.93
CA LYS A 229 -26.04 -2.78 26.84
C LYS A 229 -27.25 -2.16 26.13
N ASN A 230 -27.02 -1.40 25.07
CA ASN A 230 -28.03 -0.61 24.37
C ASN A 230 -28.25 -1.12 22.94
N ARG A 231 -29.36 -1.83 22.74
CA ARG A 231 -29.75 -2.39 21.44
C ARG A 231 -29.96 -1.31 20.37
N ASN A 232 -30.51 -0.15 20.75
CA ASN A 232 -30.78 0.95 19.82
C ASN A 232 -29.47 1.56 19.30
N LEU A 233 -28.49 1.79 20.19
CA LEU A 233 -27.17 2.24 19.79
C LEU A 233 -26.51 1.24 18.83
N ARG A 234 -26.60 -0.06 19.12
CA ARG A 234 -26.06 -1.10 18.23
C ARG A 234 -26.71 -1.07 16.85
N GLN A 235 -28.03 -0.91 16.77
CA GLN A 235 -28.74 -0.76 15.49
C GLN A 235 -28.29 0.49 14.74
N ARG A 236 -28.17 1.64 15.42
CA ARG A 236 -27.66 2.88 14.79
C ARG A 236 -26.27 2.70 14.20
N VAL A 237 -25.35 2.10 14.96
CA VAL A 237 -24.00 1.81 14.46
C VAL A 237 -24.03 0.88 13.25
N GLN A 238 -24.89 -0.14 13.25
CA GLN A 238 -25.05 -1.04 12.10
C GLN A 238 -25.61 -0.33 10.86
N GLU A 239 -26.55 0.59 11.03
CA GLU A 239 -27.08 1.39 9.92
C GLU A 239 -26.02 2.35 9.35
N VAL A 240 -25.22 2.98 10.21
CA VAL A 240 -24.07 3.78 9.75
C VAL A 240 -23.05 2.91 9.02
N GLU A 241 -22.79 1.69 9.50
CA GLU A 241 -21.89 0.75 8.82
C GLU A 241 -22.40 0.33 7.44
N LYS A 242 -23.71 0.24 7.23
CA LYS A 242 -24.29 -0.01 5.90
C LYS A 242 -24.08 1.15 4.93
N LEU A 243 -23.97 2.39 5.43
CA LEU A 243 -23.66 3.56 4.60
C LEU A 243 -22.17 3.62 4.18
N LEU A 244 -21.33 2.77 4.79
CA LEU A 244 -19.91 2.63 4.48
C LEU A 244 -19.60 1.44 3.56
N ALA A 245 -20.62 0.64 3.23
CA ALA A 245 -20.54 -0.53 2.35
C ALA A 245 -21.08 -0.18 0.97
#